data_AF-A0A661H7A6-F1
#
_entry.id   AF-A0A661H7A6-F1
#
_cell.length_a   1.000
_cell.length_b   1.000
_cell.length_c   1.000
_cell.angle_alpha   90.00
_cell.angle_beta   90.00
_cell.angle_gamma   90.00
#
_symmetry.space_group_name_H-M   'P 1'
#
loop_
_entity.id
_entity.type
_entity.pdbx_description
1 polymer ?
#
loop_
_entity_poly.entity_id
_entity_poly.type
_entity_poly.pdbx_seq_one_letter_code
_entity_poly.pdbx_strand_id
1 'polypeptide(L)' 'TDDEPYTDAQYEVLSAVTDVLIEHYPALDVSRIVGHSDISPGRKTDPGAAFDWRRYHSALGVKSA' A
#
# COMPACT_ATOMS: atom_id res chain seq x y z
N THR A 1 -16.67 4.15 4.91
CA THR A 1 -15.76 4.92 5.79
C THR A 1 -14.45 4.16 5.85
N ASP A 2 -13.40 4.69 6.47
CA ASP A 2 -12.09 4.00 6.50
C ASP A 2 -12.02 2.86 7.56
N ASP A 3 -13.19 2.34 7.94
CA ASP A 3 -13.40 1.35 9.00
C ASP A 3 -13.80 -0.03 8.44
N GLU A 4 -14.11 -0.12 7.15
CA GLU A 4 -14.49 -1.38 6.51
C GLU A 4 -13.26 -2.13 5.99
N PRO A 5 -13.07 -3.41 6.36
CA PRO A 5 -11.95 -4.19 5.87
C PRO A 5 -11.95 -4.33 4.35
N TYR A 6 -10.76 -4.18 3.75
CA TYR A 6 -10.57 -4.45 2.34
C TYR A 6 -10.64 -5.96 2.07
N THR A 7 -11.21 -6.33 0.93
CA THR A 7 -11.36 -7.71 0.48
C THR A 7 -10.02 -8.32 0.09
N ASP A 8 -9.96 -9.65 0.08
CA ASP A 8 -8.77 -10.39 -0.36
C ASP A 8 -8.34 -10.02 -1.78
N ALA A 9 -9.31 -9.94 -2.71
CA ALA A 9 -9.08 -9.56 -4.09
C ALA A 9 -8.49 -8.14 -4.23
N GLN A 10 -8.86 -7.21 -3.35
CA GLN A 10 -8.27 -5.86 -3.37
C GLN A 10 -6.80 -5.88 -2.98
N TYR A 11 -6.41 -6.68 -1.97
CA TYR A 11 -5.01 -6.83 -1.61
C TYR A 11 -4.18 -7.48 -2.73
N GLU A 12 -4.71 -8.53 -3.35
CA GLU A 12 -4.04 -9.23 -4.46
C GLU A 12 -3.78 -8.31 -5.66
N VAL A 13 -4.79 -7.55 -6.07
CA VAL A 13 -4.64 -6.62 -7.19
C VAL A 13 -3.71 -5.47 -6.83
N LEU A 14 -3.81 -4.93 -5.60
CA LEU A 14 -2.96 -3.83 -5.15
C LEU A 14 -1.49 -4.23 -5.11
N SER A 15 -1.15 -5.41 -4.58
CA SER A 15 0.24 -5.88 -4.54
C SER A 15 0.79 -6.11 -5.95
N ALA A 16 0.02 -6.76 -6.83
CA ALA A 16 0.43 -6.99 -8.21
C ALA A 16 0.70 -5.69 -9.00
N VAL A 17 -0.18 -4.69 -8.85
CA VAL A 17 0.03 -3.36 -9.47
C VAL A 17 1.25 -2.66 -8.87
N THR A 18 1.42 -2.75 -7.55
CA THR A 18 2.57 -2.13 -6.87
C THR A 18 3.90 -2.72 -7.36
N ASP A 19 4.00 -4.04 -7.49
CA ASP A 19 5.20 -4.71 -7.96
C ASP A 19 5.58 -4.24 -9.38
N VAL A 20 4.60 -4.15 -10.29
CA VAL A 20 4.81 -3.64 -11.66
C VAL A 20 5.29 -2.18 -11.65
N LEU A 21 4.74 -1.34 -10.77
CA LEU A 21 5.17 0.06 -10.67
C LEU A 21 6.61 0.18 -10.15
N ILE A 22 6.99 -0.61 -9.15
CA ILE A 22 8.36 -0.58 -8.63
C ILE A 22 9.36 -1.10 -9.68
N GLU A 23 9.01 -2.16 -10.41
CA GLU A 23 9.84 -2.69 -11.49
C GLU A 23 10.06 -1.65 -12.61
N HIS A 24 9.02 -0.90 -12.97
CA HIS A 24 9.10 0.07 -14.07
C HIS A 24 9.67 1.44 -13.67
N TYR A 25 9.55 1.81 -12.40
CA TYR A 25 10.03 3.09 -11.88
C TYR A 25 11.05 2.86 -10.76
N PRO A 26 12.35 2.70 -11.07
CA PRO A 26 13.38 2.35 -10.09
C PRO A 26 13.61 3.35 -8.95
N ALA A 27 13.04 4.56 -9.06
CA ALA A 27 13.03 5.55 -7.98
C ALA A 27 11.95 5.27 -6.91
N LEU A 28 10.98 4.41 -7.22
CA LEU A 28 10.03 3.87 -6.25
C LEU A 28 10.68 2.66 -5.55
N ASP A 29 10.44 2.58 -4.24
CA ASP A 29 10.86 1.46 -3.43
C ASP A 29 9.82 1.24 -2.32
N VAL A 30 9.88 0.09 -1.65
CA VAL A 30 8.88 -0.30 -0.63
C VAL A 30 8.80 0.69 0.53
N SER A 31 9.90 1.38 0.87
CA SER A 31 9.93 2.36 1.97
C SER A 31 9.20 3.66 1.65
N ARG A 32 8.88 3.90 0.37
CA ARG A 32 8.17 5.11 -0.10
C ARG A 32 6.66 4.92 -0.20
N ILE A 33 6.16 3.72 0.10
CA ILE A 33 4.73 3.45 0.10
C ILE A 33 4.15 3.95 1.43
N VAL A 34 3.28 4.96 1.36
CA VAL A 34 2.70 5.63 2.52
C VAL A 34 1.19 5.85 2.32
N GLY A 35 0.46 6.02 3.43
CA GLY A 35 -0.94 6.38 3.40
C GLY A 35 -1.14 7.86 3.07
N HIS A 36 -2.34 8.22 2.64
CA HIS A 36 -2.69 9.63 2.43
C HIS A 36 -2.72 10.42 3.74
N SER A 37 -3.08 9.75 4.85
CA SER A 37 -2.99 10.24 6.21
C SER A 37 -1.57 10.67 6.60
N ASP A 38 -0.55 9.98 6.10
CA ASP A 38 0.85 10.28 6.42
C ASP A 38 1.35 11.52 5.67
N ILE A 39 0.85 11.72 4.44
CA ILE A 39 1.18 12.89 3.60
C ILE A 39 0.45 14.15 4.10
N SER A 40 -0.78 14.00 4.62
CA SER A 40 -1.58 15.13 5.06
C SER A 40 -2.31 14.90 6.40
N PRO A 41 -1.56 14.87 7.51
CA PRO A 41 -2.13 14.70 8.84
C PRO A 41 -3.21 15.74 9.16
N GLY A 42 -4.31 15.30 9.79
CA GLY A 42 -5.41 16.17 10.23
C GLY A 42 -6.41 16.58 9.13
N ARG A 43 -6.08 16.36 7.84
CA ARG A 43 -7.01 16.57 6.71
C ARG A 43 -7.53 15.25 6.13
N LYS A 44 -6.69 14.22 6.11
CA LYS A 44 -6.97 12.92 5.49
C LYS A 44 -6.73 11.80 6.47
N THR A 45 -7.60 10.81 6.43
CA THR A 45 -7.63 9.64 7.31
C THR A 45 -7.40 8.34 6.56
N ASP A 46 -7.60 8.36 5.24
CA ASP A 46 -7.40 7.22 4.35
C ASP A 46 -5.91 6.81 4.25
N PRO A 47 -5.60 5.51 4.14
CA PRO A 47 -6.52 4.38 3.95
C PRO A 47 -7.18 3.87 5.25
N GLY A 48 -6.86 4.50 6.38
CA GLY A 48 -7.43 4.24 7.71
C GLY A 48 -7.01 2.94 8.35
N ALA A 49 -7.57 2.69 9.55
CA ALA A 49 -7.20 1.55 10.38
C ALA A 49 -7.64 0.20 9.80
N ALA A 50 -8.63 0.18 8.90
CA ALA A 50 -9.08 -1.04 8.23
C ALA A 50 -8.09 -1.53 7.16
N PHE A 51 -7.14 -0.71 6.74
CA PHE A 51 -6.08 -1.14 5.84
C PHE A 51 -4.96 -1.84 6.60
N ASP A 52 -4.89 -3.16 6.45
CA ASP A 52 -3.80 -4.00 6.96
C ASP A 52 -2.50 -3.81 6.16
N TRP A 53 -1.66 -2.88 6.62
CA TRP A 53 -0.33 -2.63 6.09
C TRP A 53 0.57 -3.86 6.14
N ARG A 54 0.50 -4.67 7.20
CA ARG A 54 1.37 -5.85 7.35
C ARG A 54 1.04 -6.88 6.27
N ARG A 55 -0.25 -7.12 6.04
CA ARG A 55 -0.74 -8.00 4.97
C ARG A 55 -0.27 -7.51 3.60
N TYR A 56 -0.47 -6.22 3.32
CA TYR A 56 -0.05 -5.63 2.04
C TYR A 56 1.46 -5.77 1.81
N HIS A 57 2.30 -5.35 2.76
CA HIS A 57 3.75 -5.44 2.62
C HIS A 57 4.26 -6.88 2.51
N SER A 58 3.64 -7.83 3.20
CA SER A 58 4.02 -9.25 3.10
C SER A 58 3.67 -9.87 1.74
N ALA A 59 2.76 -9.26 0.99
CA ALA A 59 2.33 -9.73 -0.33
C ALA A 59 3.14 -9.14 -1.49
N LEU A 60 4.01 -8.16 -1.25
CA LEU A 60 4.87 -7.58 -2.28
C LEU A 60 5.97 -8.56 -2.69
N GLY A 61 6.09 -8.83 -3.99
CA GLY A 61 7.09 -9.73 -4.57
C GLY A 61 8.43 -9.07 -4.86
N VAL A 62 8.55 -7.77 -4.65
CA VAL A 62 9.79 -7.02 -4.86
C VAL A 62 10.90 -7.47 -3.90
N LYS A 63 12.02 -7.92 -4.46
CA LYS A 63 13.24 -8.17 -3.70
C LYS A 63 13.76 -6.84 -3.18
N SER A 64 13.96 -6.73 -1.86
CA SER A 64 14.72 -5.61 -1.30
C SER A 64 16.06 -5.53 -2.01
N ALA A 65 16.35 -4.37 -2.60
CA ALA A 65 17.66 -4.06 -3.17
C ALA A 65 18.74 -4.04 -2.08
#